data_AF-A0A6C0F6D5-F1
#
_entry.id   AF-A0A6C0F6D5-F1
#
_cell.length_a   1.000
_cell.length_b   1.000
_cell.length_c   1.000
_cell.angle_alpha   90.00
_cell.angle_beta   90.00
_cell.angle_gamma   90.00
#
_symmetry.space_group_name_H-M   'P 1'
#
loop_
_entity.id
_entity.type
_entity.pdbx_description
1 polymer ?
#
loop_
_entity_poly.entity_id
_entity_poly.type
_entity_poly.pdbx_seq_one_letter_code
_entity_poly.pdbx_strand_id
1 'polypeptide(L)'
;MNELKDRTRNIDKLLFYIRVKMPLELVDIIKEYIPRYRLAVLSKANYELHHKSIRAHIIPGQMENYIRDMVRRDNIFVFNYIVKENYKRWLTIKKYRYNSTVFANYIYFLQDFCITNESTNCRNAVEELLKTLGLSKNQHKKNIVINKRWTN
;
A
#
# COMPACT_ATOMS: atom_id res chain seq x y z
N MET A 1 5.05 31.64 -4.92
CA MET A 1 5.99 30.55 -5.30
C MET A 1 7.28 30.53 -4.45
N ASN A 2 7.79 31.68 -3.99
CA ASN A 2 8.99 31.75 -3.12
C ASN A 2 8.74 31.28 -1.67
N GLU A 3 7.58 31.57 -1.06
CA GLU A 3 7.31 31.15 0.33
C GLU A 3 7.29 29.64 0.56
N LEU A 4 6.78 28.87 -0.41
CA LEU A 4 6.71 27.41 -0.29
C LEU A 4 8.11 26.78 -0.38
N LYS A 5 9.00 27.38 -1.18
CA LYS A 5 10.43 26.99 -1.28
C LYS A 5 11.21 27.36 -0.01
N ASP A 6 10.93 28.51 0.60
CA ASP A 6 11.59 28.91 1.85
C ASP A 6 11.12 28.09 3.06
N ARG A 7 9.83 27.72 3.13
CA ARG A 7 9.32 26.83 4.18
C ARG A 7 9.94 25.44 4.10
N THR A 8 10.03 24.86 2.90
CA THR A 8 10.66 23.54 2.71
C THR A 8 12.14 23.57 3.07
N ARG A 9 12.87 24.62 2.66
CA ARG A 9 14.29 24.81 2.99
C ARG A 9 14.56 24.95 4.49
N ASN A 10 13.65 25.57 5.24
CA ASN A 10 13.74 25.68 6.70
C ASN A 10 13.43 24.37 7.42
N ILE A 11 12.47 23.59 6.92
CA ILE A 11 12.17 22.26 7.44
C ILE A 11 13.36 21.32 7.24
N ASP A 12 13.99 21.37 6.07
CA ASP A 12 15.16 20.53 5.77
C ASP A 12 16.36 20.88 6.66
N LYS A 13 16.59 22.17 6.93
CA LYS A 13 17.61 22.63 7.90
C LYS A 13 17.29 22.18 9.33
N LEU A 14 16.04 22.29 9.76
CA LEU A 14 15.61 21.85 11.10
C LEU A 14 15.77 20.34 11.26
N LEU A 15 15.35 19.56 10.27
CA LEU A 15 15.48 18.10 10.25
C LEU A 15 16.95 17.68 10.26
N PHE A 16 17.82 18.37 9.51
CA PHE A 16 19.26 18.16 9.56
C PHE A 16 19.84 18.46 10.95
N TYR A 17 19.45 19.58 11.57
CA TYR A 17 19.94 19.98 12.88
C TYR A 17 19.52 18.97 13.97
N ILE A 18 18.26 18.55 13.97
CA ILE A 18 17.73 17.51 14.88
C ILE A 18 18.50 16.20 14.69
N ARG A 19 18.82 15.82 13.44
CA ARG A 19 19.48 14.55 13.15
C ARG A 19 20.97 14.51 13.52
N VAL A 20 21.66 15.65 13.46
CA VAL A 20 23.14 15.71 13.60
C VAL A 20 23.58 16.26 14.96
N LYS A 21 22.76 17.06 15.64
CA LYS A 21 23.17 17.79 16.85
C LYS A 21 22.45 17.38 18.13
N MET A 22 21.44 16.51 18.06
CA MET A 22 20.67 16.10 19.22
C MET A 22 21.26 14.82 19.87
N PRO A 23 21.47 14.80 21.20
CA PRO A 23 21.77 13.58 21.93
C PRO A 23 20.70 12.50 21.68
N LEU A 24 21.12 11.24 21.56
CA LEU A 24 20.24 10.12 21.24
C LEU A 24 19.14 9.95 22.30
N GLU A 25 19.46 10.23 23.56
CA GLU A 25 18.54 10.14 24.69
C GLU A 25 17.35 11.10 24.51
N LEU A 26 17.60 12.32 24.05
CA LEU A 26 16.52 13.28 23.79
C LEU A 26 15.67 12.88 22.59
N VAL A 27 16.29 12.29 21.56
CA VAL A 27 15.56 11.77 20.40
C VAL A 27 14.60 10.66 20.83
N ASP A 28 15.03 9.77 21.73
CA ASP A 28 14.19 8.68 22.20
C ASP A 28 13.04 9.17 23.09
N ILE A 29 13.30 10.12 23.99
CA ILE A 29 12.24 10.80 24.76
C ILE A 29 11.22 11.44 23.80
N ILE A 30 11.66 12.16 22.77
CA ILE A 30 10.75 12.78 21.80
C ILE A 30 9.90 11.74 21.08
N LYS A 31 10.49 10.61 20.67
CA LYS A 31 9.76 9.54 19.97
C LYS A 31 8.64 8.94 20.82
N GLU A 32 8.78 8.89 22.14
CA GLU A 32 7.74 8.39 23.04
C GLU A 32 6.43 9.20 22.94
N TYR A 33 6.54 10.50 22.66
CA TYR A 33 5.38 11.38 22.48
C TYR A 33 4.79 11.33 21.05
N ILE A 34 5.48 10.71 20.09
CA ILE A 34 5.00 10.63 18.71
C ILE A 34 4.11 9.38 18.56
N PRO A 35 2.85 9.52 18.11
CA PRO A 35 2.00 8.38 17.86
C PRO A 35 2.61 7.36 16.88
N ARG A 36 2.46 6.07 17.17
CA ARG A 36 3.06 4.98 16.37
C ARG A 36 2.74 5.06 14.87
N TYR A 37 1.53 5.49 14.51
CA TYR A 37 1.14 5.63 13.10
C TYR A 37 1.90 6.75 12.38
N ARG A 38 2.28 7.81 13.12
CA ARG A 38 3.15 8.88 12.59
C ARG A 38 4.58 8.38 12.48
N LEU A 39 5.09 7.66 13.47
CA LEU A 39 6.43 7.05 13.40
C LEU A 39 6.56 6.11 12.20
N ALA A 40 5.53 5.30 11.94
CA ALA A 40 5.50 4.31 10.87
C ALA A 40 5.76 4.91 9.47
N VAL A 41 5.41 6.17 9.23
CA VAL A 41 5.59 6.82 7.92
C VAL A 41 6.92 7.57 7.79
N LEU A 42 7.72 7.66 8.86
CA LEU A 42 8.99 8.41 8.84
C LEU A 42 10.17 7.61 8.26
N SER A 43 10.16 6.29 8.41
CA SER A 43 11.26 5.43 7.94
C SER A 43 10.78 4.00 7.69
N LYS A 44 11.54 3.25 6.87
CA LYS A 44 11.28 1.83 6.64
C LYS A 44 11.31 1.04 7.95
N ALA A 45 12.37 1.19 8.76
CA ALA A 45 12.50 0.50 10.04
C ALA A 45 11.29 0.76 10.97
N ASN A 46 10.83 2.00 11.07
CA ASN A 46 9.64 2.32 11.85
C ASN A 46 8.37 1.72 11.26
N TYR A 47 8.24 1.68 9.92
CA TYR A 47 7.14 1.00 9.26
C TYR A 47 7.09 -0.48 9.64
N GLU A 48 8.23 -1.19 9.60
CA GLU A 48 8.29 -2.61 9.96
C GLU A 48 7.79 -2.86 11.39
N LEU A 49 8.17 -1.98 12.33
CA LEU A 49 7.75 -2.06 13.74
C LEU A 49 6.29 -1.65 13.97
N HIS A 50 5.76 -0.71 13.19
CA HIS A 50 4.52 0.00 13.53
C HIS A 50 3.42 -0.04 12.45
N HIS A 51 3.62 -0.71 11.31
CA HIS A 51 2.67 -0.74 10.19
C HIS A 51 1.23 -1.08 10.58
N LYS A 52 1.04 -2.00 11.54
CA LYS A 52 -0.30 -2.37 12.05
C LYS A 52 -1.08 -1.19 12.63
N SER A 53 -0.39 -0.19 13.17
CA SER A 53 -1.02 1.02 13.74
C SER A 53 -1.59 1.95 12.67
N ILE A 54 -1.14 1.85 11.42
CA ILE A 54 -1.65 2.66 10.30
C ILE A 54 -3.12 2.33 10.05
N ARG A 55 -3.49 1.05 10.13
CA ARG A 55 -4.87 0.60 9.85
C ARG A 55 -5.91 1.30 10.72
N ALA A 56 -5.61 1.56 11.98
CA ALA A 56 -6.52 2.25 12.90
C ALA A 56 -6.75 3.72 12.53
N HIS A 57 -5.87 4.30 11.71
CA HIS A 57 -5.93 5.70 11.29
C HIS A 57 -6.41 5.86 9.84
N ILE A 58 -6.65 4.76 9.13
CA ILE A 58 -7.33 4.79 7.84
C ILE A 58 -8.81 4.96 8.12
N ILE A 59 -9.43 5.96 7.49
CA ILE A 59 -10.86 6.24 7.60
C ILE A 59 -11.65 4.93 7.32
N PRO A 60 -12.64 4.57 8.14
CA PRO A 60 -13.45 3.37 7.91
C PRO A 60 -14.01 3.32 6.49
N GLY A 61 -13.92 2.16 5.84
CA GLY A 61 -14.30 1.97 4.44
C GLY A 61 -13.28 2.45 3.40
N GLN A 62 -12.22 3.17 3.79
CA GLN A 62 -11.20 3.70 2.88
C GLN A 62 -9.97 2.79 2.72
N MET A 63 -9.97 1.59 3.33
CA MET A 63 -8.84 0.65 3.23
C MET A 63 -8.55 0.25 1.78
N GLU A 64 -9.57 0.05 0.95
CA GLU A 64 -9.37 -0.27 -0.46
C GLU A 64 -8.75 0.90 -1.23
N ASN A 65 -9.07 2.14 -0.86
CA ASN A 65 -8.46 3.32 -1.46
C ASN A 65 -6.98 3.42 -1.08
N TYR A 66 -6.65 3.17 0.19
CA TYR A 66 -5.27 3.08 0.63
C TYR A 66 -4.47 2.02 -0.15
N ILE A 67 -5.03 0.82 -0.34
CA ILE A 67 -4.38 -0.24 -1.11
C ILE A 67 -4.17 0.21 -2.57
N ARG A 68 -5.20 0.78 -3.20
CA ARG A 68 -5.11 1.30 -4.57
C ARG A 68 -4.08 2.42 -4.70
N ASP A 69 -3.95 3.28 -3.71
CA ASP A 69 -2.94 4.35 -3.70
C ASP A 69 -1.52 3.80 -3.57
N MET A 70 -1.33 2.70 -2.83
CA MET A 70 -0.02 2.03 -2.78
C MET A 70 0.33 1.41 -4.13
N VAL A 71 -0.64 0.84 -4.84
CA VAL A 71 -0.44 0.30 -6.19
C VAL A 71 -0.12 1.43 -7.17
N ARG A 72 -0.93 2.50 -7.22
CA ARG A 72 -0.71 3.65 -8.14
C ARG A 72 0.68 4.28 -8.02
N ARG A 73 1.27 4.23 -6.83
CA ARG A 73 2.62 4.76 -6.55
C ARG A 73 3.73 3.72 -6.73
N ASP A 74 3.37 2.52 -7.16
CA ASP A 74 4.23 1.33 -7.22
C ASP A 74 5.03 1.08 -5.93
N ASN A 75 4.41 1.36 -4.77
CA ASN A 75 5.05 1.28 -3.47
C ASN A 75 5.08 -0.16 -2.95
N ILE A 76 5.95 -0.96 -3.56
CA ILE A 76 6.12 -2.39 -3.28
C ILE A 76 6.40 -2.69 -1.80
N PHE A 77 7.16 -1.83 -1.13
CA PHE A 77 7.54 -2.04 0.26
C PHE A 77 6.30 -2.10 1.17
N VAL A 78 5.47 -1.06 1.14
CA VAL A 78 4.23 -1.01 1.92
C VAL A 78 3.25 -2.09 1.43
N PHE A 79 3.15 -2.25 0.11
CA PHE A 79 2.23 -3.19 -0.51
C PHE A 79 2.50 -4.64 -0.07
N ASN A 80 3.75 -5.06 0.09
CA ASN A 80 4.10 -6.40 0.57
C ASN A 80 3.55 -6.69 1.98
N TYR A 81 3.59 -5.72 2.88
CA TYR A 81 2.99 -5.87 4.21
C TYR A 81 1.48 -6.01 4.12
N ILE A 82 0.82 -5.16 3.31
CA ILE A 82 -0.63 -5.24 3.07
C ILE A 82 -1.00 -6.62 2.53
N VAL A 83 -0.27 -7.11 1.52
CA VAL A 83 -0.48 -8.43 0.90
C VAL A 83 -0.37 -9.53 1.94
N LYS A 84 0.73 -9.56 2.72
CA LYS A 84 0.99 -10.56 3.76
C LYS A 84 -0.14 -10.61 4.80
N GLU A 85 -0.70 -9.47 5.16
CA GLU A 85 -1.78 -9.38 6.14
C GLU A 85 -3.16 -9.77 5.59
N ASN A 86 -3.42 -9.55 4.29
CA ASN A 86 -4.78 -9.58 3.75
C ASN A 86 -5.05 -10.69 2.73
N TYR A 87 -4.03 -11.34 2.16
CA TYR A 87 -4.22 -12.27 1.03
C TYR A 87 -5.25 -13.37 1.30
N LYS A 88 -5.31 -13.92 2.53
CA LYS A 88 -6.30 -14.94 2.91
C LYS A 88 -7.73 -14.42 2.78
N ARG A 89 -7.99 -13.20 3.28
CA ARG A 89 -9.29 -12.52 3.14
C ARG A 89 -9.60 -12.22 1.68
N TRP A 90 -8.61 -11.81 0.90
CA TRP A 90 -8.79 -11.51 -0.51
C TRP A 90 -9.19 -12.71 -1.37
N LEU A 91 -8.78 -13.92 -0.98
CA LEU A 91 -9.20 -15.18 -1.62
C LEU A 91 -10.66 -15.55 -1.35
N THR A 92 -11.20 -15.18 -0.19
CA THR A 92 -12.57 -15.50 0.19
C THR A 92 -13.58 -14.55 -0.47
N ILE A 93 -13.17 -13.32 -0.78
CA ILE A 93 -13.99 -12.38 -1.57
C ILE A 93 -14.24 -12.98 -2.95
N LYS A 94 -15.51 -13.20 -3.30
CA LYS A 94 -15.92 -13.70 -4.63
C LYS A 94 -16.62 -12.62 -5.43
N LYS A 95 -16.47 -12.67 -6.75
CA LYS A 95 -17.16 -11.75 -7.69
C LYS A 95 -16.92 -10.28 -7.34
N TYR A 96 -15.67 -9.92 -7.01
CA TYR A 96 -15.30 -8.55 -6.68
C TYR A 96 -15.58 -7.64 -7.88
N ARG A 97 -16.31 -6.54 -7.66
CA ARG A 97 -16.72 -5.65 -8.74
C ARG A 97 -15.89 -4.38 -8.68
N TYR A 98 -15.34 -3.99 -9.81
CA TYR A 98 -14.65 -2.73 -9.97
C TYR A 98 -14.96 -2.16 -11.35
N ASN A 99 -15.46 -0.93 -11.40
CA ASN A 99 -16.02 -0.32 -12.61
C ASN A 99 -17.05 -1.27 -13.27
N SER A 100 -16.91 -1.50 -14.59
CA SER A 100 -17.77 -2.41 -15.37
C SER A 100 -17.31 -3.87 -15.35
N THR A 101 -16.37 -4.23 -14.47
CA THR A 101 -15.66 -5.51 -14.52
C THR A 101 -15.86 -6.29 -13.22
N VAL A 102 -16.08 -7.60 -13.36
CA VAL A 102 -16.24 -8.53 -12.24
C VAL A 102 -15.06 -9.49 -12.23
N PHE A 103 -14.33 -9.49 -11.13
CA PHE A 103 -13.17 -10.34 -10.89
C PHE A 103 -13.54 -11.53 -10.00
N ALA A 104 -12.94 -12.69 -10.24
CA ALA A 104 -13.21 -13.90 -9.47
C ALA A 104 -12.92 -13.70 -7.97
N ASN A 105 -11.88 -12.93 -7.63
CA ASN A 105 -11.55 -12.51 -6.28
C ASN A 105 -10.74 -11.19 -6.30
N TYR A 106 -10.39 -10.69 -5.11
CA TYR A 106 -9.68 -9.41 -4.98
C TYR A 106 -8.23 -9.44 -5.49
N ILE A 107 -7.56 -10.59 -5.44
CA ILE A 107 -6.17 -10.72 -5.95
C ILE A 107 -6.14 -10.53 -7.47
N TYR A 108 -7.10 -11.07 -8.19
CA TYR A 108 -7.20 -10.88 -9.63
C TYR A 108 -7.54 -9.45 -10.01
N PHE A 109 -8.37 -8.78 -9.21
CA PHE A 109 -8.56 -7.33 -9.34
C PHE A 109 -7.23 -6.59 -9.16
N LEU A 110 -6.44 -6.90 -8.12
CA LEU A 110 -5.15 -6.24 -7.91
C LEU A 110 -4.18 -6.47 -9.08
N GLN A 111 -4.16 -7.67 -9.67
CA GLN A 111 -3.32 -7.97 -10.83
C GLN A 111 -3.67 -7.06 -12.01
N ASP A 112 -4.95 -6.98 -12.37
CA ASP A 112 -5.47 -6.12 -13.44
C ASP A 112 -5.26 -4.62 -13.13
N PHE A 113 -5.45 -4.24 -11.87
CA PHE A 113 -5.25 -2.87 -11.41
C PHE A 113 -3.77 -2.46 -11.49
N CYS A 114 -2.82 -3.37 -11.18
CA CYS A 114 -1.39 -3.10 -11.37
C CYS A 114 -1.04 -2.93 -12.85
N ILE A 115 -1.63 -3.72 -13.75
CA ILE A 115 -1.41 -3.60 -15.20
C ILE A 115 -1.93 -2.24 -15.69
N THR A 116 -3.13 -1.85 -15.29
CA THR A 116 -3.77 -0.59 -15.68
C THR A 116 -3.00 0.65 -15.21
N ASN A 117 -2.31 0.57 -14.07
CA ASN A 117 -1.52 1.67 -13.50
C ASN A 117 0.00 1.49 -13.71
N GLU A 118 0.43 0.60 -14.62
CA GLU A 118 1.83 0.35 -14.96
C GLU A 118 2.74 0.03 -13.73
N SER A 119 2.15 -0.50 -12.66
CA SER A 119 2.80 -0.71 -11.36
C SER A 119 3.55 -2.04 -11.35
N THR A 120 4.72 -2.06 -11.99
CA THR A 120 5.45 -3.30 -12.30
C THR A 120 5.94 -4.01 -11.04
N ASN A 121 6.43 -3.29 -10.03
CA ASN A 121 6.91 -3.93 -8.81
C ASN A 121 5.76 -4.55 -8.01
N CYS A 122 4.66 -3.82 -7.84
CA CYS A 122 3.44 -4.34 -7.21
C CYS A 122 2.86 -5.52 -8.01
N ARG A 123 2.87 -5.46 -9.35
CA ARG A 123 2.43 -6.58 -10.20
C ARG A 123 3.26 -7.83 -9.94
N ASN A 124 4.59 -7.71 -9.88
CA ASN A 124 5.48 -8.84 -9.63
C ASN A 124 5.17 -9.52 -8.29
N ALA A 125 4.88 -8.75 -7.23
CA ALA A 125 4.46 -9.32 -5.94
C ALA A 125 3.10 -10.04 -6.02
N VAL A 126 2.13 -9.51 -6.78
CA VAL A 126 0.85 -10.19 -7.00
C VAL A 126 1.05 -11.50 -7.79
N GLU A 127 1.90 -11.50 -8.80
CA GLU A 127 2.21 -12.69 -9.60
C GLU A 127 2.92 -13.76 -8.76
N GLU A 128 3.86 -13.37 -7.91
CA GLU A 128 4.52 -14.26 -6.96
C GLU A 128 3.51 -14.85 -5.97
N LEU A 129 2.60 -14.04 -5.44
CA LEU A 129 1.50 -14.51 -4.61
C LEU A 129 0.62 -15.54 -5.35
N LEU A 130 0.26 -15.28 -6.61
CA LEU A 130 -0.53 -16.22 -7.40
C LEU A 130 0.21 -17.53 -7.67
N LYS A 131 1.54 -17.48 -7.88
CA LYS A 131 2.39 -18.67 -8.04
C LYS A 131 2.44 -19.49 -6.75
N THR A 132 2.71 -18.85 -5.61
CA THR A 132 2.79 -19.51 -4.29
C THR A 132 1.46 -20.14 -3.88
N LEU A 133 0.33 -19.54 -4.25
CA LEU A 133 -1.01 -20.08 -4.02
C LEU A 133 -1.43 -21.17 -5.03
N GLY A 134 -0.61 -21.50 -6.03
CA GLY A 134 -0.94 -22.46 -7.09
C GLY A 134 -2.02 -21.96 -8.07
N LEU A 135 -2.33 -20.66 -8.06
CA LEU A 135 -3.37 -20.04 -8.88
C LEU A 135 -2.86 -19.55 -10.24
N SER A 136 -1.54 -19.55 -10.47
CA SER A 136 -0.90 -19.12 -11.72
C SER A 136 -1.13 -20.06 -12.91
N LYS A 137 -1.40 -21.35 -12.67
CA LYS A 137 -1.56 -22.34 -13.74
C LYS A 137 -2.90 -22.20 -14.46
N ASN A 138 -2.85 -22.27 -15.80
CA ASN A 138 -4.00 -22.29 -16.70
C ASN A 138 -5.01 -21.15 -16.47
N GLN A 139 -4.52 -19.94 -16.12
CA GLN A 139 -5.39 -18.80 -15.86
C GLN A 139 -6.27 -18.43 -17.06
N HIS A 140 -5.74 -18.54 -18.29
CA HIS A 140 -6.50 -18.29 -19.52
C HIS A 140 -7.72 -19.20 -19.71
N LYS A 141 -7.77 -20.37 -19.02
CA LYS A 141 -8.92 -21.29 -19.08
C LYS A 141 -9.98 -21.01 -18.01
N LYS A 142 -9.70 -20.09 -17.08
CA LYS A 142 -10.56 -19.79 -15.94
C LYS A 142 -11.32 -18.50 -16.23
N ASN A 143 -12.62 -18.47 -15.94
CA ASN A 143 -13.44 -17.25 -16.01
C ASN A 143 -13.09 -16.30 -14.85
N ILE A 144 -11.90 -15.70 -14.92
CA ILE A 144 -11.31 -14.85 -13.88
C ILE A 144 -11.86 -13.43 -13.95
N VAL A 145 -12.12 -12.93 -15.16
CA VAL A 145 -12.56 -11.56 -15.43
C VAL A 145 -13.78 -11.60 -16.35
N ILE A 146 -14.83 -10.89 -15.99
CA ILE A 146 -16.07 -10.76 -16.78
C ILE A 146 -16.38 -9.27 -16.95
N ASN A 147 -16.43 -8.79 -18.19
CA ASN A 147 -16.83 -7.42 -18.51
C ASN A 147 -18.34 -7.33 -18.77
N LYS A 148 -19.05 -6.53 -17.99
CA LYS A 148 -20.48 -6.25 -18.17
C LYS A 148 -20.65 -4.87 -18.80
N ARG A 149 -20.51 -4.78 -20.12
CA ARG A 149 -20.77 -3.54 -20.89
C ARG A 149 -22.14 -3.49 -21.56
N TRP A 150 -22.98 -4.52 -21.40
CA TRP A 150 -24.31 -4.56 -21.99
C TRP A 150 -25.33 -3.94 -21.02
N THR A 151 -25.79 -2.73 -21.34
CA THR A 151 -26.99 -2.09 -20.80
C THR A 151 -28.08 -2.19 -21.85
N ASN A 152 -29.26 -2.71 -21.47
CA ASN A 152 -30.50 -2.52 -22.23
C ASN A 152 -31.03 -1.11 -22.01
#